data_AF-A0A7V5SI97-F1
#
_entry.id   AF-A0A7V5SI97-F1
#
_cell.length_a   1.000
_cell.length_b   1.000
_cell.length_c   1.000
_cell.angle_alpha   90.00
_cell.angle_beta   90.00
_cell.angle_gamma   90.00
#
_symmetry.space_group_name_H-M   'P 1'
#
loop_
_entity.id
_entity.type
_entity.pdbx_description
1 polymer ?
#
loop_
_entity_poly.entity_id
_entity_poly.type
_entity_poly.pdbx_seq_one_letter_code
_entity_poly.pdbx_strand_id
1 'polypeptide(L)'
;TVAETDIERYYEKNREMFRQKKPMRKLKYVIFPLEPTSQDTAAFRKRLDRIQRQLESVAEEQRDSVFSLLMAEYQGRSVGLTSVASIDPQRTAYLLGKPVGAVIGPVELAGKFYFFRVDQREKGDTPVVHASHILIGFGSNKDSARSEAQKLLRRVRAGEDFAQLARQYSQDRASAERGGDLGWFPRGRMVKPFEEAAFAAEPGSIVGPVESPFGFHIIAVHAKSDERIAYSEIELSVTLGTAGRNQIFREAYSFKQQVQKGIPFDTLARRLKRNAVETAFFEATTPVLGSRALTEFAFNNSIGTVSDPMELRPYGVVVAQVVDERKPGYKPLSDVRAEITERVRRIKKLDVLRGHVEKVYQRLKGADILARIAAIDSTVQVQTATMVKDNGFLQGYGNDPIVTAMAYRVPIGVIAPPIRGERAYFIVQVVKREVADPKKMEQRQFVELYRRLYNTAKASAYYYWYTAIRDRAAIEDRRSKFYREF
;
A
#
# COMPACT_ATOMS: atom_id res chain seq x y z
N THR A 1 32.51 20.52 23.11
CA THR A 1 32.55 19.06 22.85
C THR A 1 31.77 18.33 23.94
N VAL A 2 31.28 17.12 23.66
CA VAL A 2 30.63 16.25 24.67
C VAL A 2 31.65 15.20 25.07
N ALA A 3 32.04 15.16 26.34
CA ALA A 3 32.94 14.15 26.87
C ALA A 3 32.15 12.91 27.32
N GLU A 4 32.81 11.75 27.38
CA GLU A 4 32.18 10.49 27.80
C GLU A 4 31.57 10.60 29.21
N THR A 5 32.28 11.27 30.11
CA THR A 5 31.83 11.49 31.50
C THR A 5 30.56 12.35 31.59
N ASP A 6 30.25 13.18 30.59
CA ASP A 6 28.98 13.91 30.54
C ASP A 6 27.81 12.98 30.17
N ILE A 7 28.06 12.01 29.28
CA ILE A 7 27.07 11.03 28.81
C ILE A 7 26.73 10.09 29.96
N GLU A 8 27.75 9.55 30.64
CA GLU A 8 27.58 8.69 31.82
C GLU A 8 26.80 9.39 32.93
N ARG A 9 27.17 10.63 33.26
CA ARG A 9 26.48 11.44 34.28
C ARG A 9 25.03 11.72 33.91
N TYR A 10 24.76 12.02 32.63
CA TYR A 10 23.38 12.24 32.18
C TYR A 10 22.56 10.94 32.28
N TYR A 11 23.14 9.81 31.88
CA TYR A 11 22.49 8.50 31.97
C TYR A 11 22.13 8.16 33.42
N GLU A 12 23.06 8.28 34.35
CA GLU A 12 22.81 7.98 35.78
C GLU A 12 21.77 8.93 36.38
N LYS A 13 21.85 10.24 36.08
CA LYS A 13 20.88 11.22 36.59
C LYS A 13 19.47 11.02 36.03
N ASN A 14 19.34 10.51 34.81
CA ASN A 14 18.06 10.37 34.10
C ASN A 14 17.69 8.89 33.87
N ARG A 15 18.23 7.98 34.69
CA ARG A 15 18.17 6.53 34.47
C ARG A 15 16.74 6.01 34.29
N GLU A 16 15.79 6.58 35.03
CA GLU A 16 14.36 6.26 34.92
C GLU A 16 13.77 6.49 33.52
N MET A 17 14.28 7.44 32.74
CA MET A 17 13.84 7.66 31.35
C MET A 17 14.17 6.47 30.44
N PHE A 18 15.18 5.69 30.81
CA PHE A 18 15.65 4.53 30.06
C PHE A 18 15.15 3.22 30.65
N ARG A 19 14.19 3.27 31.57
CA ARG A 19 13.61 2.08 32.19
C ARG A 19 12.70 1.34 31.22
N GLN A 20 13.12 0.15 30.84
CA GLN A 20 12.31 -0.85 30.17
C GLN A 20 11.52 -1.62 31.23
N LYS A 21 10.20 -1.37 31.30
CA LYS A 21 9.34 -2.00 32.32
C LYS A 21 8.98 -3.46 32.02
N LYS A 22 8.94 -3.84 30.73
CA LYS A 22 8.46 -5.16 30.29
C LYS A 22 9.54 -5.93 29.55
N PRO A 23 9.52 -7.27 29.62
CA PRO A 23 10.40 -8.08 28.79
C PRO A 23 10.07 -7.87 27.32
N MET A 24 11.10 -7.90 26.47
CA MET A 24 10.95 -7.87 25.02
C MET A 24 11.68 -9.05 24.39
N ARG A 25 11.20 -9.47 23.22
CA ARG A 25 11.77 -10.56 22.43
C ARG A 25 12.09 -10.08 21.03
N LYS A 26 13.01 -10.78 20.38
CA LYS A 26 13.29 -10.65 18.96
C LYS A 26 13.24 -12.03 18.32
N LEU A 27 12.55 -12.13 17.19
CA LEU A 27 12.51 -13.34 16.37
C LEU A 27 13.29 -13.14 15.09
N LYS A 28 13.88 -14.22 14.61
CA LYS A 28 14.26 -14.41 13.21
C LYS A 28 13.33 -15.42 12.60
N TYR A 29 12.79 -15.18 11.42
CA TYR A 29 11.85 -16.11 10.79
C TYR A 29 12.12 -16.26 9.30
N VAL A 30 11.59 -17.34 8.75
CA VAL A 30 11.54 -17.62 7.32
C VAL A 30 10.11 -17.97 6.93
N ILE A 31 9.70 -17.55 5.74
CA ILE A 31 8.36 -17.83 5.19
C ILE A 31 8.50 -18.86 4.07
N PHE A 32 7.67 -19.90 4.14
CA PHE A 32 7.39 -20.84 3.06
C PHE A 32 6.01 -20.47 2.47
N PRO A 33 5.99 -19.81 1.31
CA PRO A 33 4.75 -19.30 0.73
C PRO A 33 3.84 -20.47 0.33
N LEU A 34 2.54 -20.29 0.53
CA LEU A 34 1.51 -21.25 0.11
C LEU A 34 1.16 -21.02 -1.37
N GLU A 35 2.14 -21.28 -2.23
CA GLU A 35 2.03 -21.18 -3.69
C GLU A 35 2.07 -22.56 -4.33
N PRO A 36 1.47 -22.75 -5.52
CA PRO A 36 1.51 -24.03 -6.20
C PRO A 36 2.95 -24.51 -6.44
N THR A 37 3.18 -25.78 -6.14
CA THR A 37 4.48 -26.43 -6.28
C THR A 37 4.70 -26.97 -7.70
N SER A 38 5.91 -27.45 -7.98
CA SER A 38 6.19 -28.19 -9.23
C SER A 38 5.34 -29.47 -9.35
N GLN A 39 4.99 -30.09 -8.22
CA GLN A 39 4.09 -31.24 -8.19
C GLN A 39 2.66 -30.84 -8.58
N ASP A 40 2.17 -29.69 -8.07
CA ASP A 40 0.85 -29.16 -8.45
C ASP A 40 0.82 -28.81 -9.95
N THR A 41 1.90 -28.22 -10.46
CA THR A 41 2.06 -27.93 -11.90
C THR A 41 2.04 -29.20 -12.74
N ALA A 42 2.74 -30.26 -12.33
CA ALA A 42 2.75 -31.53 -13.04
C ALA A 42 1.39 -32.23 -12.99
N ALA A 43 0.69 -32.18 -11.84
CA ALA A 43 -0.66 -32.71 -11.71
C ALA A 43 -1.66 -31.94 -12.59
N PHE A 44 -1.53 -30.62 -12.65
CA PHE A 44 -2.33 -29.77 -13.51
C PHE A 44 -2.14 -30.10 -14.99
N ARG A 45 -0.89 -30.28 -15.45
CA ARG A 45 -0.60 -30.71 -16.84
C ARG A 45 -1.25 -32.05 -17.17
N LYS A 46 -1.14 -33.04 -16.27
CA LYS A 46 -1.80 -34.34 -16.45
C LYS A 46 -3.33 -34.22 -16.54
N ARG A 47 -3.93 -33.28 -15.82
CA ARG A 47 -5.37 -32.97 -15.90
C ARG A 47 -5.72 -32.34 -17.25
N LEU A 48 -4.96 -31.36 -17.73
CA LEU A 48 -5.15 -30.78 -19.06
C LEU A 48 -5.06 -31.85 -20.16
N ASP A 49 -4.00 -32.67 -20.14
CA ASP A 49 -3.81 -33.74 -21.13
C ASP A 49 -4.94 -34.77 -21.09
N ARG A 50 -5.52 -35.03 -19.91
CA ARG A 50 -6.65 -35.95 -19.76
C ARG A 50 -7.90 -35.39 -20.45
N ILE A 51 -8.23 -34.13 -20.19
CA ILE A 51 -9.38 -33.45 -20.81
C ILE A 51 -9.23 -33.46 -22.32
N GLN A 52 -8.05 -33.06 -22.80
CA GLN A 52 -7.76 -33.02 -24.23
C GLN A 52 -7.89 -34.42 -24.87
N ARG A 53 -7.29 -35.46 -24.26
CA ARG A 53 -7.44 -36.84 -24.76
C ARG A 53 -8.88 -37.33 -24.76
N GLN A 54 -9.68 -37.00 -23.74
CA GLN A 54 -11.10 -37.38 -23.72
C GLN A 54 -11.88 -36.75 -24.88
N LEU A 55 -11.62 -35.48 -25.19
CA LEU A 55 -12.23 -34.77 -26.31
C LEU A 55 -11.71 -35.29 -27.67
N GLU A 56 -10.44 -35.63 -27.78
CA GLU A 56 -9.83 -36.16 -29.01
C GLU A 56 -10.15 -37.64 -29.28
N SER A 57 -10.52 -38.39 -28.24
CA SER A 57 -10.85 -39.82 -28.36
C SER A 57 -12.21 -40.11 -29.04
N VAL A 58 -13.01 -39.07 -29.25
CA VAL A 58 -14.34 -39.16 -29.88
C VAL A 58 -14.38 -38.33 -31.16
N ALA A 59 -15.32 -38.67 -32.04
CA ALA A 59 -15.58 -37.88 -33.24
C ALA A 59 -16.04 -36.46 -32.87
N GLU A 60 -15.84 -35.48 -33.76
CA GLU A 60 -16.11 -34.07 -33.47
C GLU A 60 -17.57 -33.83 -33.05
N GLU A 61 -18.51 -34.55 -33.66
CA GLU A 61 -19.94 -34.48 -33.38
C GLU A 61 -20.31 -35.02 -31.99
N GLN A 62 -19.44 -35.84 -31.40
CA GLN A 62 -19.64 -36.45 -30.08
C GLN A 62 -18.99 -35.64 -28.95
N ARG A 63 -18.14 -34.66 -29.27
CA ARG A 63 -17.41 -33.85 -28.28
C ARG A 63 -18.33 -33.06 -27.36
N ASP A 64 -19.49 -32.63 -27.84
CA ASP A 64 -20.48 -31.91 -27.04
C ASP A 64 -20.98 -32.73 -25.83
N SER A 65 -21.29 -34.01 -26.06
CA SER A 65 -21.72 -34.92 -24.99
C SER A 65 -20.62 -35.17 -23.96
N VAL A 66 -19.38 -35.36 -24.42
CA VAL A 66 -18.20 -35.49 -23.53
C VAL A 66 -17.96 -34.20 -22.75
N PHE A 67 -18.09 -33.04 -23.40
CA PHE A 67 -17.91 -31.74 -22.77
C PHE A 67 -18.91 -31.51 -21.63
N SER A 68 -20.16 -31.95 -21.78
CA SER A 68 -21.17 -31.86 -20.72
C SER A 68 -20.76 -32.63 -19.45
N LEU A 69 -20.10 -33.77 -19.59
CA LEU A 69 -19.57 -34.53 -18.45
C LEU A 69 -18.37 -33.81 -17.81
N LEU A 70 -17.48 -33.26 -18.64
CA LEU A 70 -16.31 -32.51 -18.19
C LEU A 70 -16.70 -31.23 -17.43
N MET A 71 -17.80 -30.57 -17.84
CA MET A 71 -18.36 -29.42 -17.13
C MET A 71 -18.75 -29.78 -15.70
N ALA A 72 -19.38 -30.94 -15.49
CA ALA A 72 -19.73 -31.41 -14.14
C ALA A 72 -18.48 -31.77 -13.32
N GLU A 73 -17.52 -32.47 -13.91
CA GLU A 73 -16.27 -32.89 -13.23
C GLU A 73 -15.41 -31.67 -12.82
N TYR A 74 -15.36 -30.64 -13.65
CA TYR A 74 -14.45 -29.52 -13.51
C TYR A 74 -15.13 -28.19 -13.17
N GLN A 75 -16.38 -28.24 -12.69
CA GLN A 75 -17.15 -27.07 -12.25
C GLN A 75 -17.22 -25.99 -13.32
N GLY A 76 -17.43 -26.40 -14.56
CA GLY A 76 -17.60 -25.49 -15.68
C GLY A 76 -18.85 -24.64 -15.52
N ARG A 77 -18.89 -23.52 -16.25
CA ARG A 77 -19.98 -22.52 -16.18
C ARG A 77 -20.54 -22.24 -17.56
N SER A 78 -21.84 -21.97 -17.62
CA SER A 78 -22.52 -21.58 -18.85
C SER A 78 -22.85 -20.09 -18.82
N VAL A 79 -22.62 -19.44 -19.95
CA VAL A 79 -22.98 -18.05 -20.21
C VAL A 79 -24.15 -18.07 -21.20
N GLY A 80 -25.28 -17.50 -20.82
CA GLY A 80 -26.45 -17.39 -21.68
C GLY A 80 -26.22 -16.46 -22.88
N LEU A 81 -27.21 -16.39 -23.78
CA LEU A 81 -27.15 -15.60 -25.00
C LEU A 81 -26.77 -14.14 -24.74
N THR A 82 -25.57 -13.76 -25.16
CA THR A 82 -25.06 -12.39 -25.01
C THR A 82 -24.44 -11.88 -26.32
N SER A 83 -24.47 -10.57 -26.53
CA SER A 83 -23.83 -9.96 -27.71
C SER A 83 -22.32 -10.17 -27.66
N VAL A 84 -21.70 -10.39 -28.82
CA VAL A 84 -20.24 -10.51 -28.94
C VAL A 84 -19.47 -9.28 -28.44
N ALA A 85 -20.12 -8.10 -28.40
CA ALA A 85 -19.56 -6.87 -27.82
C ALA A 85 -19.53 -6.83 -26.28
N SER A 86 -20.19 -7.79 -25.63
CA SER A 86 -20.24 -7.94 -24.17
C SER A 86 -19.38 -9.12 -23.67
N ILE A 87 -18.81 -9.90 -24.60
CA ILE A 87 -17.87 -10.98 -24.29
C ILE A 87 -16.45 -10.40 -24.27
N ASP A 88 -15.59 -10.92 -23.40
CA ASP A 88 -14.17 -10.57 -23.38
C ASP A 88 -13.56 -10.75 -24.79
N PRO A 89 -12.90 -9.73 -25.38
CA PRO A 89 -12.40 -9.81 -26.76
C PRO A 89 -11.47 -11.00 -27.02
N GLN A 90 -10.66 -11.39 -26.04
CA GLN A 90 -9.76 -12.54 -26.19
C GLN A 90 -10.53 -13.86 -26.28
N ARG A 91 -11.71 -13.94 -25.64
CA ARG A 91 -12.60 -15.11 -25.73
C ARG A 91 -13.43 -15.10 -27.00
N THR A 92 -13.92 -13.93 -27.40
CA THR A 92 -14.68 -13.75 -28.65
C THR A 92 -13.90 -14.27 -29.86
N ALA A 93 -12.58 -14.10 -29.89
CA ALA A 93 -11.72 -14.63 -30.96
C ALA A 93 -11.81 -16.17 -31.13
N TYR A 94 -12.16 -16.92 -30.09
CA TYR A 94 -12.30 -18.38 -30.14
C TYR A 94 -13.73 -18.86 -30.33
N LEU A 95 -14.72 -18.00 -30.04
CA LEU A 95 -16.15 -18.32 -30.10
C LEU A 95 -16.79 -17.87 -31.42
N LEU A 96 -16.41 -16.70 -31.91
CA LEU A 96 -17.06 -16.07 -33.06
C LEU A 96 -16.90 -16.93 -34.32
N GLY A 97 -18.00 -17.12 -35.04
CA GLY A 97 -18.02 -17.89 -36.28
C GLY A 97 -17.97 -19.40 -36.12
N LYS A 98 -17.73 -19.93 -34.91
CA LYS A 98 -17.73 -21.39 -34.66
C LYS A 98 -19.15 -21.95 -34.68
N PRO A 99 -19.39 -23.15 -35.23
CA PRO A 99 -20.74 -23.74 -35.27
C PRO A 99 -21.23 -24.10 -33.85
N VAL A 100 -22.55 -24.21 -33.69
CA VAL A 100 -23.14 -24.74 -32.44
C VAL A 100 -22.64 -26.17 -32.21
N GLY A 101 -22.27 -26.50 -30.98
CA GLY A 101 -21.65 -27.77 -30.59
C GLY A 101 -20.11 -27.77 -30.73
N ALA A 102 -19.50 -26.75 -31.35
CA ALA A 102 -18.05 -26.66 -31.44
C ALA A 102 -17.41 -26.58 -30.06
N VAL A 103 -16.49 -27.49 -29.78
CA VAL A 103 -15.64 -27.50 -28.57
C VAL A 103 -14.25 -27.00 -28.93
N ILE A 104 -13.79 -25.96 -28.24
CA ILE A 104 -12.51 -25.29 -28.49
C ILE A 104 -11.62 -25.38 -27.24
N GLY A 105 -10.37 -25.78 -27.39
CA GLY A 105 -9.37 -25.75 -26.32
C GLY A 105 -8.37 -26.92 -26.38
N PRO A 106 -7.34 -26.90 -25.51
CA PRO A 106 -7.09 -25.90 -24.49
C PRO A 106 -6.62 -24.56 -25.06
N VAL A 107 -7.16 -23.45 -24.55
CA VAL A 107 -6.73 -22.08 -24.87
C VAL A 107 -6.10 -21.44 -23.65
N GLU A 108 -4.89 -20.91 -23.78
CA GLU A 108 -4.25 -20.15 -22.70
C GLU A 108 -4.59 -18.65 -22.80
N LEU A 109 -5.27 -18.11 -21.78
CA LEU A 109 -5.63 -16.70 -21.68
C LEU A 109 -5.25 -16.18 -20.29
N ALA A 110 -4.46 -15.12 -20.22
CA ALA A 110 -4.05 -14.46 -18.98
C ALA A 110 -3.52 -15.42 -17.89
N GLY A 111 -2.73 -16.44 -18.29
CA GLY A 111 -2.15 -17.43 -17.37
C GLY A 111 -3.13 -18.50 -16.87
N LYS A 112 -4.31 -18.59 -17.47
CA LYS A 112 -5.32 -19.63 -17.22
C LYS A 112 -5.60 -20.41 -18.51
N PHE A 113 -6.11 -21.62 -18.35
CA PHE A 113 -6.47 -22.50 -19.45
C PHE A 113 -7.99 -22.63 -19.54
N TYR A 114 -8.50 -22.53 -20.75
CA TYR A 114 -9.93 -22.59 -21.03
C TYR A 114 -10.23 -23.68 -22.05
N PHE A 115 -11.35 -24.36 -21.84
CA PHE A 115 -12.07 -25.04 -22.89
C PHE A 115 -13.43 -24.38 -23.03
N PHE A 116 -13.86 -24.13 -24.26
CA PHE A 116 -15.14 -23.51 -24.58
C PHE A 116 -16.00 -24.49 -25.36
N ARG A 117 -17.32 -24.35 -25.24
CA ARG A 117 -18.28 -24.93 -26.15
C ARG A 117 -19.29 -23.87 -26.57
N VAL A 118 -19.58 -23.79 -27.87
CA VAL A 118 -20.69 -22.95 -28.36
C VAL A 118 -22.01 -23.68 -28.14
N ASP A 119 -22.84 -23.17 -27.24
CA ASP A 119 -24.11 -23.80 -26.88
C ASP A 119 -25.25 -23.37 -27.80
N GLN A 120 -25.29 -22.09 -28.17
CA GLN A 120 -26.34 -21.51 -28.99
C GLN A 120 -25.82 -20.26 -29.72
N ARG A 121 -26.37 -20.03 -30.92
CA ARG A 121 -26.11 -18.83 -31.71
C ARG A 121 -27.42 -18.28 -32.22
N GLU A 122 -27.60 -16.98 -32.11
CA GLU A 122 -28.76 -16.28 -32.64
C GLU A 122 -28.34 -14.99 -33.32
N LYS A 123 -29.11 -14.59 -34.32
CA LYS A 123 -29.02 -13.24 -34.87
C LYS A 123 -29.65 -12.28 -33.86
N GLY A 124 -28.87 -11.32 -33.39
CA GLY A 124 -29.37 -10.23 -32.56
C GLY A 124 -29.86 -9.06 -33.40
N ASP A 125 -30.57 -8.13 -32.75
CA ASP A 125 -31.16 -6.97 -33.41
C ASP A 125 -30.21 -5.76 -33.49
N THR A 126 -29.03 -5.86 -32.86
CA THR A 126 -28.07 -4.76 -32.76
C THR A 126 -26.76 -5.15 -33.42
N PRO A 127 -26.41 -4.58 -34.60
CA PRO A 127 -25.11 -4.80 -35.20
C PRO A 127 -24.01 -4.15 -34.35
N VAL A 128 -22.86 -4.82 -34.33
CA VAL A 128 -21.64 -4.41 -33.65
C VAL A 128 -20.46 -4.47 -34.62
N VAL A 129 -19.46 -3.63 -34.39
CA VAL A 129 -18.26 -3.51 -35.23
C VAL A 129 -17.02 -3.78 -34.37
N HIS A 130 -16.07 -4.55 -34.90
CA HIS A 130 -14.71 -4.66 -34.39
C HIS A 130 -13.80 -3.75 -35.21
N ALA A 131 -13.18 -2.76 -34.58
CA ALA A 131 -12.28 -1.86 -35.27
C ALA A 131 -11.08 -1.46 -34.41
N SER A 132 -9.99 -1.09 -35.07
CA SER A 132 -8.88 -0.38 -34.47
C SER A 132 -8.78 1.04 -35.02
N HIS A 133 -8.15 1.94 -34.26
CA HIS A 133 -7.93 3.31 -34.72
C HIS A 133 -6.55 3.89 -34.42
N ILE A 134 -6.20 4.92 -35.19
CA ILE A 134 -5.10 5.84 -34.91
C ILE A 134 -5.71 7.23 -34.77
N LEU A 135 -5.58 7.82 -33.59
CA LEU A 135 -6.07 9.17 -33.30
C LEU A 135 -4.95 10.20 -33.43
N ILE A 136 -5.13 11.19 -34.29
CA ILE A 136 -4.30 12.39 -34.38
C ILE A 136 -5.12 13.59 -33.92
N GLY A 137 -4.92 14.03 -32.68
CA GLY A 137 -5.55 15.22 -32.13
C GLY A 137 -5.11 16.50 -32.83
N PHE A 138 -5.95 17.53 -32.74
CA PHE A 138 -5.74 18.78 -33.48
C PHE A 138 -4.48 19.56 -33.07
N GLY A 139 -3.96 19.33 -31.87
CA GLY A 139 -2.84 20.12 -31.33
C GLY A 139 -3.14 21.62 -31.39
N SER A 140 -2.18 22.42 -31.85
CA SER A 140 -2.33 23.86 -32.08
C SER A 140 -2.81 24.22 -33.49
N ASN A 141 -2.82 23.28 -34.44
CA ASN A 141 -3.19 23.53 -35.83
C ASN A 141 -3.85 22.29 -36.47
N LYS A 142 -5.14 22.46 -36.80
CA LYS A 142 -5.98 21.44 -37.43
C LYS A 142 -5.46 20.97 -38.79
N ASP A 143 -4.90 21.85 -39.62
CA ASP A 143 -4.40 21.48 -40.95
C ASP A 143 -3.15 20.61 -40.85
N SER A 144 -2.29 20.88 -39.85
CA SER A 144 -1.14 20.04 -39.55
C SER A 144 -1.58 18.64 -39.11
N ALA A 145 -2.58 18.54 -38.23
CA ALA A 145 -3.14 17.26 -37.79
C ALA A 145 -3.76 16.48 -38.95
N ARG A 146 -4.48 17.16 -39.86
CA ARG A 146 -5.03 16.55 -41.08
C ARG A 146 -3.92 15.99 -41.98
N SER A 147 -2.87 16.76 -42.21
CA SER A 147 -1.73 16.35 -43.04
C SER A 147 -1.04 15.10 -42.48
N GLU A 148 -0.82 15.05 -41.16
CA GLU A 148 -0.21 13.89 -40.51
C GLU A 148 -1.13 12.66 -40.58
N ALA A 149 -2.43 12.82 -40.33
CA ALA A 149 -3.39 11.73 -40.47
C ALA A 149 -3.45 11.19 -41.91
N GLN A 150 -3.39 12.07 -42.92
CA GLN A 150 -3.32 11.64 -44.33
C GLN A 150 -2.02 10.90 -44.65
N LYS A 151 -0.90 11.33 -44.08
CA LYS A 151 0.40 10.66 -44.24
C LYS A 151 0.37 9.25 -43.65
N LEU A 152 -0.16 9.09 -42.44
CA LEU A 152 -0.31 7.78 -41.80
C LEU A 152 -1.30 6.89 -42.58
N LEU A 153 -2.40 7.44 -43.08
CA LEU A 153 -3.34 6.69 -43.93
C LEU A 153 -2.65 6.13 -45.19
N ARG A 154 -1.81 6.94 -45.86
CA ARG A 154 -1.05 6.48 -47.04
C ARG A 154 -0.10 5.33 -46.69
N ARG A 155 0.56 5.41 -45.53
CA ARG A 155 1.47 4.38 -45.03
C ARG A 155 0.75 3.06 -44.75
N VAL A 156 -0.38 3.11 -44.04
CA VAL A 156 -1.21 1.92 -43.79
C VAL A 156 -1.68 1.32 -45.13
N ARG A 157 -2.17 2.14 -46.06
CA ARG A 157 -2.63 1.66 -47.38
C ARG A 157 -1.50 1.09 -48.25
N ALA A 158 -0.25 1.50 -48.00
CA ALA A 158 0.93 0.93 -48.63
C ALA A 158 1.37 -0.41 -47.99
N GLY A 159 0.64 -0.92 -46.99
CA GLY A 159 0.90 -2.20 -46.35
C GLY A 159 1.71 -2.12 -45.06
N GLU A 160 1.97 -0.93 -44.52
CA GLU A 160 2.63 -0.81 -43.22
C GLU A 160 1.71 -1.28 -42.08
N ASP A 161 2.29 -1.93 -41.07
CA ASP A 161 1.55 -2.53 -39.96
C ASP A 161 0.77 -1.48 -39.16
N PHE A 162 -0.57 -1.61 -39.18
CA PHE A 162 -1.47 -0.67 -38.51
C PHE A 162 -1.21 -0.61 -37.00
N ALA A 163 -0.97 -1.75 -36.36
CA ALA A 163 -0.82 -1.83 -34.91
C ALA A 163 0.48 -1.14 -34.44
N GLN A 164 1.56 -1.26 -35.20
CA GLN A 164 2.81 -0.54 -34.97
C GLN A 164 2.62 0.96 -35.13
N LEU A 165 1.95 1.40 -36.20
CA LEU A 165 1.63 2.80 -36.41
C LEU A 165 0.73 3.35 -35.29
N ALA A 166 -0.25 2.58 -34.82
CA ALA A 166 -1.10 2.96 -33.71
C ALA A 166 -0.30 3.12 -32.41
N ARG A 167 0.56 2.16 -32.07
CA ARG A 167 1.45 2.25 -30.88
C ARG A 167 2.34 3.49 -30.92
N GLN A 168 2.85 3.84 -32.11
CA GLN A 168 3.83 4.91 -32.27
C GLN A 168 3.18 6.30 -32.35
N TYR A 169 2.06 6.44 -33.07
CA TYR A 169 1.52 7.75 -33.45
C TYR A 169 0.15 8.07 -32.83
N SER A 170 -0.60 7.09 -32.34
CA SER A 170 -1.93 7.36 -31.80
C SER A 170 -1.85 8.14 -30.48
N GLN A 171 -2.66 9.19 -30.38
CA GLN A 171 -2.80 10.01 -29.18
C GLN A 171 -3.83 9.46 -28.19
N ASP A 172 -4.60 8.44 -28.58
CA ASP A 172 -5.39 7.63 -27.65
C ASP A 172 -4.49 6.56 -27.01
N ARG A 173 -3.90 6.89 -25.86
CA ARG A 173 -2.92 6.02 -25.18
C ARG A 173 -3.50 4.66 -24.78
N ALA A 174 -4.79 4.60 -24.41
CA ALA A 174 -5.41 3.37 -23.92
C ALA A 174 -5.54 2.30 -25.03
N SER A 175 -5.91 2.71 -26.25
CA SER A 175 -5.94 1.79 -27.39
C SER A 175 -4.57 1.63 -28.04
N ALA A 176 -3.72 2.66 -28.06
CA ALA A 176 -2.39 2.62 -28.67
C ALA A 176 -1.54 1.45 -28.15
N GLU A 177 -1.52 1.19 -26.83
CA GLU A 177 -0.77 0.08 -26.23
C GLU A 177 -1.21 -1.30 -26.75
N ARG A 178 -2.45 -1.41 -27.22
CA ARG A 178 -3.04 -2.62 -27.82
C ARG A 178 -3.07 -2.55 -29.35
N GLY A 179 -2.23 -1.72 -29.97
CA GLY A 179 -2.20 -1.59 -31.43
C GLY A 179 -3.39 -0.82 -32.01
N GLY A 180 -4.02 0.04 -31.22
CA GLY A 180 -5.20 0.81 -31.61
C GLY A 180 -6.51 0.05 -31.45
N ASP A 181 -6.49 -1.18 -30.91
CA ASP A 181 -7.69 -2.02 -30.81
C ASP A 181 -8.72 -1.47 -29.80
N LEU A 182 -9.96 -1.31 -30.30
CA LEU A 182 -11.13 -0.86 -29.55
C LEU A 182 -12.08 -2.01 -29.18
N GLY A 183 -11.82 -3.23 -29.69
CA GLY A 183 -12.71 -4.38 -29.53
C GLY A 183 -14.04 -4.20 -30.26
N TRP A 184 -15.00 -5.05 -29.92
CA TRP A 184 -16.36 -5.01 -30.46
C TRP A 184 -17.21 -3.94 -29.77
N PHE A 185 -17.89 -3.10 -30.55
CA PHE A 185 -18.78 -2.07 -30.01
C PHE A 185 -20.10 -1.93 -30.78
N PRO A 186 -21.22 -1.68 -30.08
CA PRO A 186 -22.50 -1.34 -30.70
C PRO A 186 -22.55 0.14 -31.08
N ARG A 187 -23.61 0.50 -31.80
CA ARG A 187 -23.99 1.90 -31.99
C ARG A 187 -24.25 2.61 -30.64
N GLY A 188 -23.98 3.91 -30.60
CA GLY A 188 -24.05 4.75 -29.41
C GLY A 188 -22.81 4.70 -28.51
N ARG A 189 -21.84 3.79 -28.74
CA ARG A 189 -20.62 3.70 -27.91
C ARG A 189 -19.54 4.70 -28.36
N MET A 190 -19.45 5.01 -29.66
CA MET A 190 -18.42 5.88 -30.22
C MET A 190 -19.00 7.24 -30.61
N VAL A 191 -18.14 8.25 -30.82
CA VAL A 191 -18.59 9.55 -31.34
C VAL A 191 -19.19 9.40 -32.73
N LYS A 192 -20.28 10.12 -32.99
CA LYS A 192 -21.10 9.97 -34.20
C LYS A 192 -20.31 9.90 -35.51
N PRO A 193 -19.34 10.79 -35.81
CA PRO A 193 -18.59 10.71 -37.08
C PRO A 193 -17.75 9.43 -37.20
N PHE A 194 -17.12 8.99 -36.12
CA PHE A 194 -16.34 7.76 -36.08
C PHE A 194 -17.25 6.55 -36.30
N GLU A 195 -18.37 6.52 -35.58
CA GLU A 195 -19.34 5.43 -35.65
C GLU A 195 -19.93 5.28 -37.05
N GLU A 196 -20.41 6.38 -37.64
CA GLU A 196 -20.98 6.37 -38.99
C GLU A 196 -19.99 5.81 -40.00
N ALA A 197 -18.72 6.24 -39.92
CA ALA A 197 -17.65 5.75 -40.77
C ALA A 197 -17.37 4.24 -40.55
N ALA A 198 -17.22 3.80 -39.29
CA ALA A 198 -16.91 2.41 -38.97
C ALA A 198 -18.04 1.44 -39.37
N PHE A 199 -19.30 1.84 -39.17
CA PHE A 199 -20.46 1.02 -39.52
C PHE A 199 -20.80 1.06 -41.02
N ALA A 200 -20.42 2.10 -41.75
CA ALA A 200 -20.61 2.17 -43.21
C ALA A 200 -19.56 1.37 -43.98
N ALA A 201 -18.36 1.19 -43.42
CA ALA A 201 -17.24 0.55 -44.12
C ALA A 201 -17.35 -0.98 -44.18
N GLU A 202 -16.87 -1.62 -45.23
CA GLU A 202 -16.83 -3.08 -45.29
C GLU A 202 -15.77 -3.68 -44.32
N PRO A 203 -15.98 -4.90 -43.79
CA PRO A 203 -14.92 -5.63 -43.08
C PRO A 203 -13.62 -5.70 -43.89
N GLY A 204 -12.48 -5.52 -43.22
CA GLY A 204 -11.15 -5.45 -43.83
C GLY A 204 -10.76 -4.08 -44.39
N SER A 205 -11.64 -3.08 -44.37
CA SER A 205 -11.36 -1.77 -44.96
C SER A 205 -10.66 -0.81 -43.99
N ILE A 206 -9.92 0.15 -44.57
CA ILE A 206 -9.30 1.27 -43.84
C ILE A 206 -9.97 2.57 -44.27
N VAL A 207 -10.60 3.24 -43.31
CA VAL A 207 -11.40 4.46 -43.49
C VAL A 207 -10.76 5.64 -42.79
N GLY A 208 -10.85 6.81 -43.43
CA GLY A 208 -10.41 8.08 -42.87
C GLY A 208 -9.56 8.92 -43.83
N PRO A 209 -8.95 10.01 -43.32
CA PRO A 209 -9.09 10.50 -41.96
C PRO A 209 -10.51 11.01 -41.66
N VAL A 210 -11.14 10.49 -40.61
CA VAL A 210 -12.48 10.89 -40.15
C VAL A 210 -12.33 11.96 -39.08
N GLU A 211 -12.95 13.12 -39.27
CA GLU A 211 -12.90 14.21 -38.30
C GLU A 211 -13.90 13.99 -37.16
N SER A 212 -13.45 14.14 -35.91
CA SER A 212 -14.31 14.16 -34.73
C SER A 212 -13.85 15.24 -33.74
N PRO A 213 -14.59 15.51 -32.65
CA PRO A 213 -14.17 16.47 -31.62
C PRO A 213 -12.78 16.19 -31.02
N PHE A 214 -12.30 14.95 -31.10
CA PHE A 214 -11.01 14.54 -30.55
C PHE A 214 -9.84 14.67 -31.54
N GLY A 215 -10.11 14.91 -32.83
CA GLY A 215 -9.09 14.93 -33.87
C GLY A 215 -9.47 14.16 -35.13
N PHE A 216 -8.46 13.74 -35.89
CA PHE A 216 -8.61 12.88 -37.07
C PHE A 216 -8.35 11.42 -36.72
N HIS A 217 -9.26 10.55 -37.15
CA HIS A 217 -9.21 9.10 -36.91
C HIS A 217 -8.93 8.36 -38.21
N ILE A 218 -7.97 7.46 -38.17
CA ILE A 218 -7.80 6.43 -39.20
C ILE A 218 -8.35 5.15 -38.60
N ILE A 219 -9.32 4.54 -39.24
CA ILE A 219 -10.11 3.42 -38.71
C ILE A 219 -9.83 2.20 -39.57
N ALA A 220 -9.37 1.12 -38.96
CA ALA A 220 -9.32 -0.20 -39.57
C ALA A 220 -10.52 -1.00 -39.09
N VAL A 221 -11.46 -1.33 -39.98
CA VAL A 221 -12.64 -2.13 -39.65
C VAL A 221 -12.30 -3.59 -39.87
N HIS A 222 -12.21 -4.37 -38.80
CA HIS A 222 -11.80 -5.77 -38.88
C HIS A 222 -12.96 -6.69 -39.22
N ALA A 223 -14.09 -6.50 -38.53
CA ALA A 223 -15.24 -7.37 -38.67
C ALA A 223 -16.54 -6.67 -38.23
N LYS A 224 -17.66 -7.20 -38.70
CA LYS A 224 -19.01 -6.84 -38.25
C LYS A 224 -19.77 -8.11 -37.86
N SER A 225 -20.66 -7.98 -36.90
CA SER A 225 -21.51 -9.07 -36.44
C SER A 225 -22.77 -8.47 -35.82
N ASP A 226 -23.89 -9.16 -35.87
CA ASP A 226 -25.08 -8.88 -35.06
C ASP A 226 -25.36 -10.06 -34.11
N GLU A 227 -24.39 -10.95 -33.96
CA GLU A 227 -24.58 -12.23 -33.33
C GLU A 227 -24.67 -12.15 -31.80
N ARG A 228 -25.53 -13.01 -31.25
CA ARG A 228 -25.56 -13.37 -29.84
C ARG A 228 -25.12 -14.81 -29.68
N ILE A 229 -24.21 -15.05 -28.75
CA ILE A 229 -23.63 -16.37 -28.48
C ILE A 229 -23.94 -16.74 -27.04
N ALA A 230 -24.48 -17.95 -26.83
CA ALA A 230 -24.40 -18.64 -25.55
C ALA A 230 -23.27 -19.66 -25.64
N TYR A 231 -22.47 -19.75 -24.58
CA TYR A 231 -21.33 -20.64 -24.56
C TYR A 231 -21.06 -21.16 -23.14
N SER A 232 -20.49 -22.35 -23.07
CA SER A 232 -20.04 -22.97 -21.84
C SER A 232 -18.53 -22.96 -21.77
N GLU A 233 -17.97 -22.84 -20.57
CA GLU A 233 -16.52 -22.84 -20.37
C GLU A 233 -16.09 -23.65 -19.15
N ILE A 234 -14.94 -24.31 -19.30
CA ILE A 234 -14.19 -24.92 -18.21
C ILE A 234 -12.93 -24.07 -18.02
N GLU A 235 -12.86 -23.35 -16.89
CA GLU A 235 -11.69 -22.57 -16.49
C GLU A 235 -10.77 -23.39 -15.59
N LEU A 236 -9.50 -23.47 -15.97
CA LEU A 236 -8.48 -24.27 -15.29
C LEU A 236 -7.28 -23.38 -14.97
N SER A 237 -6.82 -23.46 -13.73
CA SER A 237 -5.58 -22.81 -13.30
C SER A 237 -4.81 -23.74 -12.35
N VAL A 238 -3.50 -23.52 -12.26
CA VAL A 238 -2.67 -24.22 -11.28
C VAL A 238 -3.04 -23.69 -9.90
N THR A 239 -3.60 -24.54 -9.06
CA THR A 239 -3.93 -24.22 -7.67
C THR A 239 -3.09 -25.06 -6.72
N LEU A 240 -2.84 -24.53 -5.52
CA LEU A 240 -2.14 -25.27 -4.48
C LEU A 240 -3.02 -26.43 -4.01
N GLY A 241 -2.64 -27.66 -4.35
CA GLY A 241 -3.33 -28.86 -3.90
C GLY A 241 -2.88 -29.32 -2.50
N THR A 242 -3.58 -30.32 -1.97
CA THR A 242 -3.21 -30.96 -0.69
C THR A 242 -1.79 -31.53 -0.70
N ALA A 243 -1.36 -32.11 -1.83
CA ALA A 243 -0.03 -32.67 -1.97
C ALA A 243 1.06 -31.60 -1.89
N GLY A 244 0.92 -30.50 -2.64
CA GLY A 244 1.83 -29.36 -2.58
C GLY A 244 1.86 -28.70 -1.22
N ARG A 245 0.69 -28.51 -0.60
CA ARG A 245 0.59 -27.97 0.77
C ARG A 245 1.34 -28.86 1.76
N ASN A 246 1.15 -30.18 1.70
CA ASN A 246 1.88 -31.13 2.54
C ASN A 246 3.39 -31.09 2.28
N GLN A 247 3.81 -30.89 1.03
CA GLN A 247 5.23 -30.71 0.70
C GLN A 247 5.80 -29.46 1.36
N ILE A 248 5.11 -28.33 1.27
CA ILE A 248 5.52 -27.06 1.90
C ILE A 248 5.69 -27.23 3.42
N PHE A 249 4.73 -27.89 4.08
CA PHE A 249 4.83 -28.18 5.52
C PHE A 249 6.00 -29.13 5.85
N ARG A 250 6.26 -30.15 5.02
CA ARG A 250 7.43 -31.03 5.20
C ARG A 250 8.75 -30.28 5.03
N GLU A 251 8.84 -29.36 4.07
CA GLU A 251 10.01 -28.50 3.88
C GLU A 251 10.23 -27.59 5.08
N ALA A 252 9.17 -26.93 5.57
CA ALA A 252 9.23 -26.10 6.77
C ALA A 252 9.65 -26.91 8.02
N TYR A 253 9.11 -28.13 8.18
CA TYR A 253 9.48 -29.02 9.27
C TYR A 253 10.94 -29.48 9.17
N SER A 254 11.40 -29.84 7.97
CA SER A 254 12.81 -30.20 7.72
C SER A 254 13.74 -29.02 8.02
N PHE A 255 13.34 -27.80 7.69
CA PHE A 255 14.08 -26.59 8.02
C PHE A 255 14.25 -26.45 9.53
N LYS A 256 13.15 -26.55 10.31
CA LYS A 256 13.20 -26.55 11.78
C LYS A 256 14.20 -27.58 12.29
N GLN A 257 14.08 -28.84 11.85
CA GLN A 257 14.92 -29.96 12.32
C GLN A 257 16.40 -29.72 12.04
N GLN A 258 16.74 -29.17 10.87
CA GLN A 258 18.12 -28.88 10.49
C GLN A 258 18.73 -27.73 11.31
N VAL A 259 17.95 -26.70 11.61
CA VAL A 259 18.40 -25.63 12.50
C VAL A 259 18.61 -26.16 13.92
N GLN A 260 17.70 -27.00 14.42
CA GLN A 260 17.84 -27.66 15.73
C GLN A 260 19.07 -28.57 15.82
N LYS A 261 19.50 -29.16 14.70
CA LYS A 261 20.75 -29.95 14.60
C LYS A 261 22.01 -29.09 14.49
N GLY A 262 21.90 -27.76 14.59
CA GLY A 262 23.03 -26.84 14.66
C GLY A 262 23.40 -26.14 13.36
N ILE A 263 22.64 -26.32 12.26
CA ILE A 263 22.86 -25.53 11.05
C ILE A 263 22.39 -24.08 11.31
N PRO A 264 23.24 -23.05 11.11
CA PRO A 264 22.81 -21.67 11.32
C PRO A 264 21.60 -21.29 10.47
N PHE A 265 20.62 -20.62 11.09
CA PHE A 265 19.33 -20.28 10.48
C PHE A 265 19.48 -19.57 9.12
N ASP A 266 20.32 -18.53 9.05
CA ASP A 266 20.54 -17.75 7.83
C ASP A 266 21.23 -18.55 6.72
N THR A 267 22.12 -19.47 7.09
CA THR A 267 22.82 -20.34 6.14
C THR A 267 21.84 -21.30 5.48
N LEU A 268 20.94 -21.90 6.26
CA LEU A 268 19.91 -22.78 5.71
C LEU A 268 18.88 -22.02 4.87
N ALA A 269 18.47 -20.83 5.32
CA ALA A 269 17.54 -19.98 4.57
C ALA A 269 18.11 -19.64 3.19
N ARG A 270 19.38 -19.20 3.12
CA ARG A 270 20.07 -18.95 1.84
C ARG A 270 20.16 -20.18 0.95
N ARG A 271 20.48 -21.36 1.50
CA ARG A 271 20.55 -22.62 0.74
C ARG A 271 19.21 -22.96 0.08
N LEU A 272 18.10 -22.69 0.77
CA LEU A 272 16.76 -22.88 0.24
C LEU A 272 16.24 -21.69 -0.58
N LYS A 273 17.09 -20.68 -0.86
CA LYS A 273 16.71 -19.44 -1.54
C LYS A 273 15.52 -18.74 -0.87
N ARG A 274 15.50 -18.76 0.46
CA ARG A 274 14.50 -18.09 1.30
C ARG A 274 15.13 -16.91 2.04
N ASN A 275 14.29 -15.91 2.31
CA ASN A 275 14.70 -14.72 3.06
C ASN A 275 14.48 -14.95 4.55
N ALA A 276 15.57 -14.90 5.33
CA ALA A 276 15.50 -14.82 6.77
C ALA A 276 15.34 -13.34 7.17
N VAL A 277 14.32 -13.05 7.99
CA VAL A 277 14.01 -11.68 8.42
C VAL A 277 13.97 -11.63 9.94
N GLU A 278 14.56 -10.58 10.51
CA GLU A 278 14.47 -10.32 11.94
C GLU A 278 13.39 -9.29 12.25
N THR A 279 12.65 -9.51 13.33
CA THR A 279 11.69 -8.53 13.84
C THR A 279 12.42 -7.39 14.54
N ALA A 280 11.75 -6.25 14.72
CA ALA A 280 12.09 -5.34 15.82
C ALA A 280 11.86 -6.04 17.18
N PHE A 281 12.39 -5.49 18.26
CA PHE A 281 12.00 -5.95 19.60
C PHE A 281 10.50 -5.70 19.82
N PHE A 282 9.81 -6.70 20.33
CA PHE A 282 8.37 -6.62 20.62
C PHE A 282 8.06 -7.07 22.05
N GLU A 283 6.98 -6.52 22.61
CA GLU A 283 6.41 -6.92 23.91
C GLU A 283 5.43 -8.08 23.73
N ALA A 284 5.14 -8.81 24.82
CA ALA A 284 4.18 -9.92 24.81
C ALA A 284 2.79 -9.50 24.30
N THR A 285 2.40 -8.24 24.51
CA THR A 285 1.12 -7.68 24.08
C THR A 285 1.05 -7.34 22.58
N THR A 286 2.14 -7.46 21.82
CA THR A 286 2.20 -6.98 20.43
C THR A 286 2.16 -8.12 19.40
N PRO A 287 1.10 -8.18 18.57
CA PRO A 287 0.99 -8.70 17.21
C PRO A 287 2.19 -9.19 16.37
N VAL A 288 3.03 -10.19 16.67
CA VAL A 288 4.10 -10.53 15.69
C VAL A 288 3.55 -11.29 14.49
N LEU A 289 3.71 -10.71 13.30
CA LEU A 289 3.14 -11.22 12.04
C LEU A 289 1.62 -11.48 12.15
N GLY A 290 0.92 -10.67 12.95
CA GLY A 290 -0.51 -10.87 13.21
C GLY A 290 -0.85 -12.14 14.01
N SER A 291 0.13 -12.78 14.66
CA SER A 291 -0.08 -14.05 15.38
C SER A 291 0.20 -13.92 16.88
N ARG A 292 -0.82 -14.20 17.72
CA ARG A 292 -0.61 -14.41 19.17
C ARG A 292 0.21 -15.65 19.46
N ALA A 293 -0.08 -16.77 18.78
CA ALA A 293 0.65 -18.03 18.99
C ALA A 293 2.16 -17.89 18.76
N LEU A 294 2.58 -17.20 17.68
CA LEU A 294 3.99 -16.94 17.41
C LEU A 294 4.63 -16.02 18.47
N THR A 295 3.87 -15.04 18.94
CA THR A 295 4.37 -14.11 19.97
C THR A 295 4.60 -14.82 21.28
N GLU A 296 3.65 -15.65 21.71
CA GLU A 296 3.81 -16.43 22.93
C GLU A 296 4.89 -17.49 22.83
N PHE A 297 5.04 -18.12 21.67
CA PHE A 297 6.19 -18.98 21.39
C PHE A 297 7.50 -18.24 21.73
N ALA A 298 7.65 -16.97 21.34
CA ALA A 298 8.85 -16.20 21.63
C ALA A 298 9.07 -15.95 23.13
N PHE A 299 8.00 -15.73 23.90
CA PHE A 299 8.10 -15.43 25.34
C PHE A 299 8.21 -16.69 26.22
N ASN A 300 7.69 -17.82 25.76
CA ASN A 300 7.68 -19.09 26.48
C ASN A 300 8.92 -19.96 26.22
N ASN A 301 9.79 -19.56 25.30
CA ASN A 301 10.96 -20.33 24.90
C ASN A 301 12.26 -19.52 25.05
N SER A 302 13.38 -20.22 25.24
CA SER A 302 14.72 -19.63 25.36
C SER A 302 15.29 -19.22 24.00
N ILE A 303 16.27 -18.31 24.02
CA ILE A 303 17.08 -17.96 22.84
C ILE A 303 17.65 -19.23 22.21
N GLY A 304 17.59 -19.30 20.87
CA GLY A 304 17.99 -20.44 20.06
C GLY A 304 16.84 -21.40 19.73
N THR A 305 15.73 -21.38 20.47
CA THR A 305 14.60 -22.27 20.22
C THR A 305 13.90 -21.94 18.91
N VAL A 306 13.57 -22.98 18.12
CA VAL A 306 12.91 -22.88 16.82
C VAL A 306 11.46 -23.37 16.91
N SER A 307 10.52 -22.62 16.34
CA SER A 307 9.10 -22.91 16.38
C SER A 307 8.74 -24.11 15.51
N ASP A 308 7.60 -24.72 15.80
CA ASP A 308 6.93 -25.54 14.80
C ASP A 308 6.50 -24.69 13.59
N PRO A 309 6.33 -25.29 12.40
CA PRO A 309 5.74 -24.61 11.26
C PRO A 309 4.33 -24.12 11.59
N MET A 310 4.11 -22.81 11.50
CA MET A 310 2.84 -22.15 11.79
C MET A 310 2.29 -21.51 10.51
N GLU A 311 1.05 -21.83 10.13
CA GLU A 311 0.41 -21.14 9.01
C GLU A 311 -0.16 -19.80 9.45
N LEU A 312 0.40 -18.71 8.91
CA LEU A 312 0.01 -17.35 9.21
C LEU A 312 -0.48 -16.67 7.93
N ARG A 313 -1.74 -16.26 7.89
CA ARG A 313 -2.30 -15.51 6.74
C ARG A 313 -1.95 -14.03 6.85
N PRO A 314 -1.60 -13.33 5.75
CA PRO A 314 -1.51 -13.81 4.36
C PRO A 314 -0.12 -14.36 3.98
N TYR A 315 0.79 -14.56 4.93
CA TYR A 315 2.20 -14.86 4.67
C TYR A 315 2.47 -16.28 4.13
N GLY A 316 1.85 -17.31 4.69
CA GLY A 316 2.14 -18.72 4.40
C GLY A 316 2.59 -19.47 5.64
N VAL A 317 3.44 -20.49 5.48
CA VAL A 317 3.97 -21.28 6.61
C VAL A 317 5.24 -20.62 7.15
N VAL A 318 5.25 -20.27 8.42
CA VAL A 318 6.34 -19.55 9.09
C VAL A 318 7.06 -20.47 10.06
N VAL A 319 8.39 -20.44 10.01
CA VAL A 319 9.26 -21.02 11.03
C VAL A 319 10.12 -19.91 11.62
N ALA A 320 10.12 -19.78 12.94
CA ALA A 320 10.83 -18.71 13.63
C ALA A 320 11.80 -19.25 14.68
N GLN A 321 12.84 -18.50 14.98
CA GLN A 321 13.81 -18.75 16.05
C GLN A 321 13.85 -17.53 16.98
N VAL A 322 13.87 -17.78 18.29
CA VAL A 322 14.14 -16.73 19.27
C VAL A 322 15.61 -16.36 19.19
N VAL A 323 15.93 -15.12 18.82
CA VAL A 323 17.33 -14.69 18.61
C VAL A 323 17.81 -13.70 19.65
N ASP A 324 16.92 -13.03 20.36
CA ASP A 324 17.30 -12.06 21.39
C ASP A 324 16.20 -11.88 22.45
N GLU A 325 16.62 -11.52 23.66
CA GLU A 325 15.77 -11.20 24.80
C GLU A 325 16.29 -9.95 25.53
N ARG A 326 15.38 -9.02 25.83
CA ARG A 326 15.64 -7.91 26.77
C ARG A 326 14.80 -8.09 28.02
N LYS A 327 15.47 -8.21 29.16
CA LYS A 327 14.82 -8.30 30.48
C LYS A 327 14.34 -6.92 30.94
N PRO A 328 13.33 -6.85 31.83
CA PRO A 328 13.00 -5.62 32.52
C PRO A 328 14.23 -5.05 33.22
N GLY A 329 14.44 -3.73 33.10
CA GLY A 329 15.65 -3.08 33.60
C GLY A 329 15.89 -1.75 32.90
N TYR A 330 17.12 -1.26 32.98
CA TYR A 330 17.52 -0.04 32.27
C TYR A 330 18.21 -0.40 30.97
N LYS A 331 17.86 0.28 29.88
CA LYS A 331 18.54 0.10 28.60
C LYS A 331 20.04 0.38 28.79
N PRO A 332 20.95 -0.51 28.36
CA PRO A 332 22.38 -0.29 28.48
C PRO A 332 22.80 1.07 27.88
N LEU A 333 23.81 1.72 28.48
CA LEU A 333 24.32 3.00 28.00
C LEU A 333 24.70 2.95 26.50
N SER A 334 25.21 1.82 26.01
CA SER A 334 25.54 1.59 24.60
C SER A 334 24.34 1.81 23.66
N ASP A 335 23.16 1.34 24.05
CA ASP A 335 21.94 1.39 23.23
C ASP A 335 21.38 2.81 23.11
N VAL A 336 21.62 3.64 24.13
CA VAL A 336 21.07 5.00 24.23
C VAL A 336 22.14 6.09 24.07
N ARG A 337 23.41 5.71 23.86
CA ARG A 337 24.56 6.62 23.80
C ARG A 337 24.36 7.74 22.78
N ALA A 338 23.91 7.39 21.57
CA ALA A 338 23.70 8.37 20.50
C ALA A 338 22.62 9.40 20.88
N GLU A 339 21.50 8.93 21.45
CA GLU A 339 20.41 9.80 21.91
C GLU A 339 20.88 10.75 23.02
N ILE A 340 21.59 10.21 24.03
CA ILE A 340 22.11 11.00 25.15
C ILE A 340 23.14 12.02 24.67
N THR A 341 24.01 11.65 23.73
CA THR A 341 25.03 12.55 23.18
C THR A 341 24.39 13.80 22.57
N GLU A 342 23.33 13.65 21.78
CA GLU A 342 22.63 14.81 21.20
C GLU A 342 21.92 15.66 22.27
N ARG A 343 21.33 15.03 23.28
CA ARG A 343 20.69 15.74 24.41
C ARG A 343 21.72 16.55 25.20
N VAL A 344 22.82 15.93 25.60
CA VAL A 344 23.91 16.60 26.35
C VAL A 344 24.55 17.71 25.52
N ARG A 345 24.77 17.48 24.22
CA ARG A 345 25.27 18.53 23.31
C ARG A 345 24.36 19.76 23.32
N ARG A 346 23.04 19.55 23.28
CA ARG A 346 22.05 20.64 23.34
C ARG A 346 22.11 21.38 24.67
N ILE A 347 22.16 20.66 25.79
CA ILE A 347 22.29 21.25 27.14
C ILE A 347 23.54 22.14 27.21
N LYS A 348 24.70 21.64 26.75
CA LYS A 348 25.95 22.42 26.74
C LYS A 348 25.88 23.65 25.85
N LYS A 349 25.29 23.55 24.66
CA LYS A 349 25.07 24.71 23.78
C LYS A 349 24.26 25.80 24.49
N LEU A 350 23.19 25.42 25.19
CA LEU A 350 22.38 26.35 25.98
C LEU A 350 23.18 26.93 27.15
N ASP A 351 23.95 26.13 27.88
CA ASP A 351 24.75 26.62 29.01
C ASP A 351 25.78 27.68 28.58
N VAL A 352 26.42 27.50 27.42
CA VAL A 352 27.34 28.50 26.84
C VAL A 352 26.60 29.79 26.47
N LEU A 353 25.38 29.68 25.94
CA LEU A 353 24.58 30.85 25.56
C LEU A 353 24.12 31.69 26.77
N ARG A 354 24.04 31.11 27.97
CA ARG A 354 23.51 31.81 29.17
C ARG A 354 24.18 33.17 29.41
N GLY A 355 25.51 33.20 29.47
CA GLY A 355 26.24 34.44 29.75
C GLY A 355 26.13 35.47 28.63
N HIS A 356 26.04 35.00 27.38
CA HIS A 356 25.84 35.85 26.22
C HIS A 356 24.45 36.49 26.22
N VAL A 357 23.40 35.69 26.42
CA VAL A 357 22.01 36.16 26.48
C VAL A 357 21.81 37.12 27.65
N GLU A 358 22.43 36.86 28.80
CA GLU A 358 22.39 37.79 29.94
C GLU A 358 23.02 39.14 29.59
N LYS A 359 24.18 39.16 28.91
CA LYS A 359 24.81 40.41 28.44
C LYS A 359 23.92 41.17 27.44
N VAL A 360 23.25 40.45 26.53
CA VAL A 360 22.29 41.06 25.60
C VAL A 360 21.12 41.66 26.39
N TYR A 361 20.55 40.92 27.34
CA TYR A 361 19.45 41.36 28.17
C TYR A 361 19.78 42.62 29.00
N GLN A 362 20.96 42.69 29.64
CA GLN A 362 21.38 43.85 30.43
C GLN A 362 21.56 45.13 29.60
N ARG A 363 21.73 45.01 28.27
CA ARG A 363 21.81 46.16 27.35
C ARG A 363 20.42 46.68 26.93
N LEU A 364 19.34 45.96 27.26
CA LEU A 364 17.96 46.37 26.98
C LEU A 364 17.51 47.41 28.03
N LYS A 365 17.21 48.65 27.62
CA LYS A 365 16.74 49.76 28.50
C LYS A 365 15.61 50.59 27.87
N GLY A 366 14.50 50.82 28.60
CA GLY A 366 13.31 51.59 28.15
C GLY A 366 12.05 50.74 27.85
N ALA A 367 11.03 51.28 27.19
CA ALA A 367 9.73 50.60 26.99
C ALA A 367 9.55 49.86 25.64
N ASP A 368 10.41 50.07 24.63
CA ASP A 368 10.11 49.74 23.22
C ASP A 368 11.26 48.99 22.49
N ILE A 369 11.76 47.89 23.07
CA ILE A 369 13.15 47.43 22.83
C ILE A 369 13.32 46.14 22.04
N LEU A 370 12.34 45.24 21.97
CA LEU A 370 12.55 43.99 21.24
C LEU A 370 12.85 44.22 19.74
N ALA A 371 12.33 45.29 19.12
CA ALA A 371 12.69 45.66 17.75
C ALA A 371 14.17 46.08 17.58
N ARG A 372 14.83 46.51 18.66
CA ARG A 372 16.23 46.96 18.67
C ARG A 372 17.21 45.86 19.07
N ILE A 373 16.74 44.70 19.54
CA ILE A 373 17.63 43.63 20.00
C ILE A 373 18.53 43.10 18.87
N ALA A 374 18.03 43.08 17.63
CA ALA A 374 18.80 42.69 16.45
C ALA A 374 19.96 43.69 16.15
N ALA A 375 19.87 44.94 16.61
CA ALA A 375 20.95 45.92 16.52
C ALA A 375 21.98 45.77 17.66
N ILE A 376 21.58 45.19 18.79
CA ILE A 376 22.48 44.86 19.91
C ILE A 376 23.28 43.60 19.60
N ASP A 377 22.61 42.63 18.98
CA ASP A 377 23.15 41.36 18.56
C ASP A 377 22.46 40.86 17.29
N SER A 378 23.20 40.86 16.18
CA SER A 378 22.69 40.45 14.88
C SER A 378 22.39 38.95 14.76
N THR A 379 22.79 38.14 15.74
CA THR A 379 22.49 36.69 15.78
C THR A 379 21.12 36.39 16.37
N VAL A 380 20.46 37.37 17.01
CA VAL A 380 19.15 37.22 17.62
C VAL A 380 18.04 37.28 16.56
N GLN A 381 17.13 36.30 16.60
CA GLN A 381 15.94 36.29 15.75
C GLN A 381 14.72 36.81 16.50
N VAL A 382 14.16 37.91 16.01
CA VAL A 382 12.93 38.52 16.55
C VAL A 382 11.74 38.02 15.76
N GLN A 383 10.74 37.45 16.45
CA GLN A 383 9.46 37.13 15.84
C GLN A 383 8.31 37.43 16.81
N THR A 384 7.14 37.68 16.26
CA THR A 384 5.90 37.88 17.01
C THR A 384 5.09 36.60 17.00
N ALA A 385 4.93 35.98 18.17
CA ALA A 385 4.01 34.86 18.35
C ALA A 385 2.59 35.39 18.66
N THR A 386 1.59 34.91 17.94
CA THR A 386 0.18 35.24 18.19
C THR A 386 -0.56 34.05 18.79
N MET A 387 -1.67 34.29 19.48
CA MET A 387 -2.50 33.25 20.11
C MET A 387 -1.73 32.29 21.02
N VAL A 388 -0.71 32.80 21.72
CA VAL A 388 0.07 32.00 22.67
C VAL A 388 -0.83 31.53 23.80
N LYS A 389 -0.92 30.21 23.98
CA LYS A 389 -1.67 29.53 25.04
C LYS A 389 -0.70 28.79 25.95
N ASP A 390 -1.11 28.49 27.18
CA ASP A 390 -0.33 27.64 28.08
C ASP A 390 -0.49 26.14 27.71
N ASN A 391 -0.07 25.81 26.49
CA ASN A 391 -0.15 24.47 25.91
C ASN A 391 1.17 24.01 25.27
N GLY A 392 2.25 24.78 25.49
CA GLY A 392 3.58 24.53 24.96
C GLY A 392 3.81 24.90 23.52
N PHE A 393 2.81 25.32 22.74
CA PHE A 393 3.05 25.70 21.35
C PHE A 393 3.28 27.19 21.19
N LEU A 394 4.43 27.56 20.61
CA LEU A 394 4.78 28.91 20.21
C LEU A 394 4.85 28.99 18.68
N GLN A 395 3.93 29.74 18.07
CA GLN A 395 3.88 29.94 16.61
C GLN A 395 5.24 30.49 16.11
N GLY A 396 5.78 29.90 15.05
CA GLY A 396 7.09 30.28 14.47
C GLY A 396 8.30 29.57 15.09
N TYR A 397 8.17 29.03 16.30
CA TYR A 397 9.29 28.39 17.03
C TYR A 397 9.04 26.91 17.38
N GLY A 398 7.78 26.48 17.46
CA GLY A 398 7.40 25.12 17.78
C GLY A 398 7.09 24.91 19.27
N ASN A 399 7.39 23.71 19.77
CA ASN A 399 7.00 23.31 21.12
C ASN A 399 8.07 23.70 22.15
N ASP A 400 7.70 24.56 23.11
CA ASP A 400 8.48 24.91 24.29
C ASP A 400 7.55 25.26 25.48
N PRO A 401 7.20 24.27 26.33
CA PRO A 401 6.25 24.46 27.43
C PRO A 401 6.74 25.41 28.52
N ILE A 402 8.06 25.52 28.71
CA ILE A 402 8.64 26.41 29.71
C ILE A 402 8.39 27.87 29.29
N VAL A 403 8.62 28.18 28.01
CA VAL A 403 8.46 29.54 27.49
C VAL A 403 7.00 29.98 27.48
N THR A 404 6.07 29.12 27.05
CA THR A 404 4.64 29.49 27.05
C THR A 404 4.10 29.73 28.46
N ALA A 405 4.47 28.87 29.42
CA ALA A 405 4.04 29.00 30.82
C ALA A 405 4.61 30.27 31.47
N MET A 406 5.87 30.60 31.18
CA MET A 406 6.51 31.81 31.68
C MET A 406 5.94 33.07 31.02
N ALA A 407 5.71 33.07 29.70
CA ALA A 407 5.11 34.19 28.98
C ALA A 407 3.73 34.59 29.53
N TYR A 408 2.94 33.62 30.00
CA TYR A 408 1.66 33.86 30.68
C TYR A 408 1.78 34.66 31.99
N ARG A 409 2.96 34.65 32.63
CA ARG A 409 3.22 35.32 33.91
C ARG A 409 3.84 36.70 33.74
N VAL A 410 4.35 37.03 32.55
CA VAL A 410 5.01 38.32 32.27
C VAL A 410 3.97 39.44 32.14
N PRO A 411 4.07 40.56 32.85
CA PRO A 411 3.15 41.69 32.68
C PRO A 411 3.20 42.30 31.27
N ILE A 412 2.11 42.92 30.82
CA ILE A 412 2.08 43.62 29.52
C ILE A 412 3.11 44.75 29.52
N GLY A 413 3.87 44.86 28.42
CA GLY A 413 4.91 45.87 28.23
C GLY A 413 6.25 45.53 28.88
N VAL A 414 6.30 44.53 29.78
CA VAL A 414 7.54 44.15 30.48
C VAL A 414 8.33 43.12 29.68
N ILE A 415 9.63 43.32 29.59
CA ILE A 415 10.58 42.34 29.03
C ILE A 415 10.96 41.37 30.15
N ALA A 416 10.69 40.09 29.93
CA ALA A 416 11.05 39.04 30.86
C ALA A 416 12.57 38.84 30.93
N PRO A 417 13.13 38.50 32.10
CA PRO A 417 14.48 37.95 32.19
C PRO A 417 14.66 36.76 31.24
N PRO A 418 15.89 36.47 30.77
CA PRO A 418 16.14 35.36 29.86
C PRO A 418 15.52 34.04 30.31
N ILE A 419 14.61 33.50 29.50
CA ILE A 419 13.93 32.24 29.76
C ILE A 419 14.72 31.14 29.05
N ARG A 420 15.20 30.16 29.81
CA ARG A 420 15.80 28.96 29.26
C ARG A 420 14.71 28.01 28.78
N GLY A 421 14.54 27.90 27.47
CA GLY A 421 13.69 26.89 26.84
C GLY A 421 14.41 25.55 26.63
N GLU A 422 13.75 24.61 25.97
CA GLU A 422 14.30 23.28 25.66
C GLU A 422 15.31 23.30 24.52
N ARG A 423 15.18 24.27 23.59
CA ARG A 423 15.97 24.33 22.35
C ARG A 423 16.71 25.65 22.17
N ALA A 424 16.31 26.70 22.86
CA ALA A 424 16.89 28.04 22.76
C ALA A 424 16.69 28.81 24.09
N TYR A 425 17.36 29.96 24.20
CA TYR A 425 16.98 30.98 25.17
C TYR A 425 16.01 31.96 24.51
N PHE A 426 15.08 32.48 25.30
CA PHE A 426 14.05 33.40 24.86
C PHE A 426 14.09 34.65 25.72
N ILE A 427 14.02 35.81 25.09
CA ILE A 427 13.72 37.09 25.74
C ILE A 427 12.33 37.48 25.23
N VAL A 428 11.36 37.54 26.13
CA VAL A 428 9.94 37.67 25.77
C VAL A 428 9.40 38.99 26.30
N GLN A 429 8.63 39.70 25.49
CA GLN A 429 7.84 40.85 25.91
C GLN A 429 6.39 40.58 25.53
N VAL A 430 5.48 40.74 26.49
CA VAL A 430 4.05 40.58 26.23
C VAL A 430 3.49 41.91 25.75
N VAL A 431 3.17 42.02 24.46
CA VAL A 431 2.64 43.27 23.88
C VAL A 431 1.13 43.39 24.12
N LYS A 432 0.41 42.27 24.07
CA LYS A 432 -1.04 42.22 24.24
C LYS A 432 -1.43 40.95 24.98
N ARG A 433 -2.37 41.06 25.91
CA ARG A 433 -3.01 39.92 26.56
C ARG A 433 -4.52 40.09 26.49
N GLU A 434 -5.18 39.09 25.96
CA GLU A 434 -6.63 38.97 26.01
C GLU A 434 -6.97 37.87 27.02
N VAL A 435 -7.62 38.25 28.11
CA VAL A 435 -8.13 37.30 29.09
C VAL A 435 -9.55 36.93 28.66
N ALA A 436 -9.78 35.65 28.42
CA ALA A 436 -11.12 35.16 28.12
C ALA A 436 -12.05 35.45 29.29
N ASP A 437 -13.17 36.13 29.02
CA ASP A 437 -14.23 36.37 30.00
C ASP A 437 -15.38 35.38 29.73
N PRO A 438 -15.57 34.36 30.60
CA PRO A 438 -16.64 33.39 30.42
C PRO A 438 -18.03 34.01 30.36
N LYS A 439 -18.22 35.20 30.97
CA LYS A 439 -19.51 35.91 30.97
C LYS A 439 -19.82 36.59 29.63
N LYS A 440 -18.80 36.80 28.79
CA LYS A 440 -18.94 37.39 27.44
C LYS A 440 -18.95 36.34 26.34
N MET A 441 -18.85 35.06 26.69
CA MET A 441 -18.90 33.96 25.74
C MET A 441 -20.36 33.63 25.41
N GLU A 442 -20.68 33.43 24.13
CA GLU A 442 -22.01 32.95 23.77
C GLU A 442 -22.33 31.62 24.46
N GLN A 443 -23.57 31.48 24.94
CA GLN A 443 -24.04 30.28 25.65
C GLN A 443 -23.74 28.99 24.86
N ARG A 444 -23.93 29.02 23.55
CA ARG A 444 -23.65 27.88 22.66
C ARG A 444 -22.16 27.53 22.63
N GLN A 445 -21.29 28.53 22.45
CA GLN A 445 -19.84 28.34 22.45
C GLN A 445 -19.33 27.81 23.80
N PHE A 446 -19.91 28.28 24.90
CA PHE A 446 -19.58 27.80 26.25
C PHE A 446 -19.95 26.32 26.41
N VAL A 447 -21.17 25.92 26.03
CA VAL A 447 -21.63 24.53 26.14
C VAL A 447 -20.77 23.58 25.30
N GLU A 448 -20.40 23.98 24.08
CA GLU A 448 -19.52 23.19 23.21
C GLU A 448 -18.10 23.04 23.80
N LEU A 449 -17.52 24.15 24.28
CA LEU A 449 -16.21 24.14 24.92
C LEU A 449 -16.21 23.28 26.19
N TYR A 450 -17.23 23.43 27.04
CA TYR A 450 -17.39 22.64 28.27
C TYR A 450 -17.50 21.16 27.95
N ARG A 451 -18.37 20.76 27.02
CA ARG A 451 -18.55 19.36 26.63
C ARG A 451 -17.24 18.75 26.12
N ARG A 452 -16.48 19.49 25.29
CA ARG A 452 -15.17 19.04 24.81
C ARG A 452 -14.19 18.82 25.97
N LEU A 453 -14.01 19.83 26.82
CA LEU A 453 -13.07 19.76 27.95
C LEU A 453 -13.45 18.65 28.95
N TYR A 454 -14.74 18.51 29.25
CA TYR A 454 -15.26 17.44 30.10
C TYR A 454 -14.96 16.06 29.52
N ASN A 455 -15.24 15.84 28.23
CA ASN A 455 -14.96 14.57 27.58
C ASN A 455 -13.46 14.25 27.52
N THR A 456 -12.61 15.25 27.23
CA THR A 456 -11.15 15.09 27.26
C THR A 456 -10.66 14.74 28.67
N ALA A 457 -11.14 15.44 29.70
CA ALA A 457 -10.79 15.17 31.09
C ALA A 457 -11.26 13.77 31.53
N LYS A 458 -12.49 13.39 31.21
CA LYS A 458 -13.07 12.07 31.50
C LYS A 458 -12.27 10.94 30.84
N ALA A 459 -11.95 11.08 29.55
CA ALA A 459 -11.15 10.09 28.83
C ALA A 459 -9.73 9.97 29.40
N SER A 460 -9.10 11.10 29.74
CA SER A 460 -7.77 11.12 30.37
C SER A 460 -7.79 10.46 31.75
N ALA A 461 -8.76 10.80 32.60
CA ALA A 461 -8.93 10.21 33.91
C ALA A 461 -9.13 8.70 33.83
N TYR A 462 -9.99 8.23 32.91
CA TYR A 462 -10.17 6.81 32.66
C TYR A 462 -8.88 6.14 32.18
N TYR A 463 -8.16 6.74 31.24
CA TYR A 463 -6.88 6.19 30.74
C TYR A 463 -5.84 6.06 31.86
N TYR A 464 -5.66 7.09 32.68
CA TYR A 464 -4.71 7.05 33.80
C TYR A 464 -5.12 6.04 34.85
N TRP A 465 -6.40 6.01 35.22
CA TRP A 465 -6.95 5.03 36.16
C TRP A 465 -6.77 3.60 35.64
N TYR A 466 -7.19 3.32 34.40
CA TYR A 466 -7.08 2.02 33.75
C TYR A 466 -5.62 1.59 33.62
N THR A 467 -4.73 2.48 33.16
CA THR A 467 -3.30 2.20 33.03
C THR A 467 -2.67 1.92 34.39
N ALA A 468 -3.00 2.70 35.42
CA ALA A 468 -2.49 2.48 36.77
C ALA A 468 -2.96 1.15 37.36
N ILE A 469 -4.23 0.78 37.15
CA ILE A 469 -4.75 -0.54 37.55
C ILE A 469 -4.05 -1.65 36.78
N ARG A 470 -4.00 -1.55 35.45
CA ARG A 470 -3.41 -2.55 34.56
C ARG A 470 -1.93 -2.76 34.88
N ASP A 471 -1.18 -1.70 35.11
CA ASP A 471 0.26 -1.77 35.40
C ASP A 471 0.54 -2.34 36.81
N ARG A 472 -0.43 -2.28 37.74
CA ARG A 472 -0.36 -2.93 39.07
C ARG A 472 -0.91 -4.35 39.08
N ALA A 473 -1.72 -4.72 38.10
CA ALA A 473 -2.33 -6.03 38.03
C ALA A 473 -1.33 -7.07 37.50
N ALA A 474 -1.31 -8.24 38.14
CA ALA A 474 -0.71 -9.43 37.56
C ALA A 474 -1.69 -10.00 36.52
N ILE A 475 -1.46 -9.69 35.23
CA ILE A 475 -2.30 -10.17 34.13
C ILE A 475 -1.64 -11.38 33.49
N GLU A 476 -2.26 -12.55 33.62
CA GLU A 476 -1.90 -13.75 32.86
C GLU A 476 -2.82 -13.85 31.62
N ASP A 477 -2.29 -13.54 30.44
CA ASP A 477 -3.05 -13.68 29.19
C ASP A 477 -3.01 -15.13 28.71
N ARG A 478 -4.14 -15.83 28.80
CA ARG A 478 -4.30 -17.23 28.36
C ARG A 478 -5.09 -17.37 27.06
N ARG A 479 -5.40 -16.27 26.36
CA ARG A 479 -6.34 -16.31 25.21
C ARG A 479 -5.85 -17.19 24.07
N SER A 480 -4.56 -17.26 23.81
CA SER A 480 -3.95 -18.19 22.84
C SER A 480 -4.21 -19.67 23.08
N LYS A 481 -4.43 -20.08 24.35
CA LYS A 481 -4.72 -21.46 24.71
C LYS A 481 -6.08 -21.89 24.15
N PHE A 482 -6.95 -20.91 23.89
CA PHE A 482 -8.32 -21.12 23.42
C PHE A 482 -8.53 -20.59 21.99
N TYR A 483 -7.75 -19.60 21.55
CA TYR A 483 -7.90 -18.94 20.26
C TYR A 483 -6.54 -18.83 19.56
N ARG A 484 -6.26 -19.78 18.65
CA ARG A 484 -5.02 -19.79 17.85
C ARG A 484 -5.04 -18.83 16.65
N GLU A 485 -6.20 -18.29 16.31
CA GLU A 485 -6.45 -17.60 15.03
C GLU A 485 -6.68 -16.08 15.12
N PHE A 486 -6.47 -15.45 16.28
CA PHE A 486 -6.56 -13.98 16.43
C PHE A 486 -5.20 -13.32 16.68
#